data_AF-I4GQU4-F1
#
_entry.id   AF-I4GQU4-F1
#
_cell.length_a   1.000
_cell.length_b   1.000
_cell.length_c   1.000
_cell.angle_alpha   90.00
_cell.angle_beta   90.00
_cell.angle_gamma   90.00
#
_symmetry.space_group_name_H-M   'P 1'
#
loop_
_entity.id
_entity.type
_entity.pdbx_description
1 polymer ?
#
loop_
_entity_poly.entity_id
_entity_poly.type
_entity_poly.pdbx_seq_one_letter_code
_entity_poly.pdbx_strand_id
1 'polypeptide(L)'
;MILVDSSVWIDYFNGYNTTETTELDLLLGVEPIAIGDIILTEVLQGFRSDKDYQIAYRLLTSLTIYDLLGLRMALKSADNYRQLRKKGITIRKTADVIIASFCI
;
A
#
# COMPACT_ATOMS: atom_id res chain seq x y z
N MET A 1 -12.71 -6.77 -2.76
CA MET A 1 -11.29 -6.53 -3.09
C MET A 1 -10.73 -5.56 -2.08
N ILE A 2 -9.61 -5.91 -1.47
CA ILE A 2 -9.00 -5.16 -0.37
C ILE A 2 -7.59 -4.74 -0.82
N LEU A 3 -7.32 -3.44 -0.83
CA LEU A 3 -5.97 -2.90 -1.06
C LEU A 3 -5.30 -2.70 0.30
N VAL A 4 -4.15 -3.34 0.51
CA VAL A 4 -3.44 -3.34 1.80
C VAL A 4 -2.28 -2.34 1.74
N ASP A 5 -2.25 -1.41 2.69
CA ASP A 5 -1.22 -0.36 2.80
C ASP A 5 0.18 -0.90 3.11
N SER A 6 1.21 -0.13 2.78
CA SER A 6 2.61 -0.47 3.03
C SER A 6 2.91 -0.77 4.49
N SER A 7 2.31 -0.01 5.42
CA SER A 7 2.55 -0.19 6.85
C SER A 7 2.15 -1.58 7.35
N VAL A 8 1.02 -2.11 6.88
CA VAL A 8 0.53 -3.45 7.25
C VAL A 8 1.46 -4.53 6.71
N TRP A 9 1.91 -4.42 5.45
CA TRP A 9 2.89 -5.35 4.89
C TRP A 9 4.23 -5.32 5.63
N ILE A 10 4.70 -4.13 5.98
CA ILE A 10 5.95 -3.96 6.73
C ILE A 10 5.83 -4.64 8.10
N ASP A 11 4.73 -4.42 8.82
CA ASP A 11 4.51 -5.05 10.11
C ASP A 11 4.38 -6.58 9.97
N TYR A 12 3.68 -7.04 8.94
CA TYR A 12 3.51 -8.46 8.62
C TYR A 12 4.86 -9.15 8.38
N PHE A 13 5.72 -8.60 7.51
CA PHE A 13 7.03 -9.19 7.22
C PHE A 13 8.01 -9.11 8.39
N ASN A 14 7.84 -8.14 9.28
CA ASN A 14 8.62 -8.06 10.52
C ASN A 14 8.10 -8.97 11.64
N GLY A 15 6.96 -9.66 11.43
CA GLY A 15 6.35 -10.55 12.41
C GLY A 15 5.74 -9.81 13.61
N TYR A 16 5.33 -8.55 13.42
CA TYR A 16 4.63 -7.81 14.45
C TYR A 16 3.16 -8.25 14.49
N ASN A 17 2.71 -8.68 15.67
CA ASN A 17 1.31 -9.05 15.90
C ASN A 17 0.48 -7.81 16.20
N THR A 18 -0.18 -7.30 15.16
CA THR A 18 -1.14 -6.19 15.21
C THR A 18 -2.53 -6.69 14.82
N THR A 19 -3.55 -5.88 15.07
CA THR A 19 -4.92 -6.20 14.61
C THR A 19 -4.95 -6.33 13.08
N GLU A 20 -4.23 -5.45 12.38
CA GLU A 20 -4.19 -5.38 10.93
C GLU A 20 -3.46 -6.57 10.29
N THR A 21 -2.35 -7.01 10.88
CA THR A 21 -1.60 -8.19 10.40
C THR A 21 -2.35 -9.49 10.70
N THR A 22 -3.05 -9.56 11.84
CA THR A 22 -3.95 -10.68 12.15
C THR A 22 -5.10 -10.76 11.14
N GLU A 23 -5.72 -9.62 10.82
CA GLU A 23 -6.79 -9.57 9.82
C GLU A 23 -6.27 -9.92 8.42
N LEU A 24 -5.08 -9.44 8.04
CA LEU A 24 -4.45 -9.81 6.78
C LEU A 24 -4.26 -11.33 6.67
N ASP A 25 -3.75 -11.98 7.73
CA ASP A 25 -3.57 -13.43 7.78
C ASP A 25 -4.88 -14.20 7.55
N LEU A 26 -5.99 -13.71 8.13
CA LEU A 26 -7.31 -14.32 7.96
C LEU A 26 -7.86 -14.15 6.54
N LEU A 27 -7.51 -13.06 5.87
CA LEU A 27 -8.00 -12.74 4.52
C LEU A 27 -7.17 -13.38 3.41
N LEU A 28 -5.88 -13.66 3.65
CA LEU A 28 -4.99 -14.26 2.66
C LEU A 28 -5.51 -15.64 2.21
N GLY A 29 -5.74 -15.79 0.90
CA GLY A 29 -6.29 -17.01 0.31
C GLY A 29 -7.80 -17.18 0.45
N VAL A 30 -8.48 -16.28 1.15
CA VAL A 30 -9.95 -16.27 1.31
C VAL A 30 -10.59 -15.14 0.50
N GLU A 31 -10.04 -13.93 0.61
CA GLU A 31 -10.55 -12.74 -0.06
C GLU A 31 -9.58 -12.25 -1.15
N PRO A 32 -10.07 -11.54 -2.19
CA PRO A 32 -9.21 -10.92 -3.18
C PRO A 32 -8.40 -9.76 -2.58
N ILE A 33 -7.16 -10.06 -2.18
CA ILE A 33 -6.16 -9.09 -1.75
C ILE A 33 -5.40 -8.54 -2.96
N ALA A 34 -5.25 -7.22 -2.99
CA ALA A 34 -4.53 -6.50 -4.03
C ALA A 34 -3.39 -5.66 -3.43
N ILE A 35 -2.41 -5.32 -4.27
CA ILE A 35 -1.31 -4.42 -3.95
C ILE A 35 -1.18 -3.33 -5.02
N GLY A 36 -0.76 -2.14 -4.60
CA GLY A 36 -0.46 -1.03 -5.51
C GLY A 36 1.01 -0.97 -5.91
N ASP A 37 1.31 -0.46 -7.09
CA ASP A 37 2.68 -0.17 -7.57
C ASP A 37 3.55 0.62 -6.57
N ILE A 38 3.02 1.69 -5.96
CA ILE A 38 3.72 2.49 -4.95
C ILE A 38 3.93 1.68 -3.67
N ILE A 39 2.93 0.92 -3.24
CA ILE A 39 2.98 0.10 -2.02
C ILE A 39 4.03 -1.00 -2.19
N LEU A 40 4.02 -1.69 -3.33
CA LEU A 40 5.02 -2.68 -3.71
C LEU A 40 6.43 -2.09 -3.66
N THR A 41 6.60 -0.87 -4.18
CA THR A 41 7.88 -0.16 -4.17
C THR A 41 8.35 0.11 -2.74
N GLU A 42 7.50 0.69 -1.89
CA GLU A 42 7.85 1.01 -0.50
C GLU A 42 8.23 -0.23 0.30
N VAL A 43 7.45 -1.32 0.18
CA VAL A 43 7.68 -2.57 0.90
C VAL A 43 8.99 -3.21 0.44
N LEU A 44 9.20 -3.35 -0.87
CA LEU A 44 10.40 -4.00 -1.41
C LEU A 44 11.69 -3.22 -1.11
N GLN A 45 11.63 -1.88 -1.07
CA GLN A 45 12.79 -1.05 -0.69
C GLN A 45 13.20 -1.20 0.78
N GLY A 46 12.32 -1.71 1.64
CA GLY A 46 12.60 -1.92 3.06
C GLY A 46 13.55 -3.10 3.34
N PHE A 47 13.72 -4.03 2.40
CA PHE A 47 14.54 -5.22 2.59
C PHE A 47 16.03 -4.93 2.38
N ARG A 48 16.86 -5.30 3.36
CA ARG A 48 18.33 -5.19 3.29
C ARG A 48 19.03 -6.41 2.69
N SER A 49 18.35 -7.55 2.75
CA SER A 49 18.86 -8.86 2.32
C SER A 49 18.26 -9.21 0.96
N ASP A 50 19.11 -9.47 -0.03
CA ASP A 50 18.65 -9.86 -1.37
C ASP A 50 17.79 -11.13 -1.33
N LYS A 51 18.11 -12.06 -0.44
CA LYS A 51 17.34 -13.29 -0.26
C LYS A 51 15.91 -12.98 0.18
N ASP A 52 15.76 -12.13 1.19
CA ASP A 52 14.44 -11.80 1.76
C ASP A 52 13.65 -10.90 0.80
N TYR A 53 14.33 -9.97 0.11
CA TYR A 53 13.78 -9.20 -1.00
C TYR A 53 13.18 -10.12 -2.07
N GLN A 54 13.91 -11.15 -2.50
CA GLN A 54 13.44 -12.05 -3.57
C GLN A 54 12.25 -12.90 -3.13
N ILE A 55 12.17 -13.27 -1.85
CA ILE A 55 11.00 -13.97 -1.29
C ILE A 55 9.79 -13.03 -1.30
N ALA A 56 9.94 -11.82 -0.75
CA ALA A 56 8.87 -10.82 -0.73
C ALA A 56 8.42 -10.42 -2.14
N TYR A 57 9.35 -10.22 -3.06
CA TYR A 57 9.06 -9.93 -4.47
C TYR A 57 8.14 -11.00 -5.08
N ARG A 58 8.50 -12.28 -4.95
CA ARG A 58 7.70 -13.38 -5.51
C ARG A 58 6.31 -13.47 -4.87
N LEU A 59 6.23 -13.26 -3.55
CA LEU A 59 4.96 -13.30 -2.83
C LEU A 59 4.06 -12.13 -3.26
N LEU A 60 4.55 -10.90 -3.17
CA LEU A 60 3.75 -9.71 -3.44
C LEU A 60 3.36 -9.58 -4.92
N THR A 61 4.23 -10.00 -5.84
CA THR A 61 3.91 -10.00 -7.28
C THR A 61 2.97 -11.12 -7.72
N SER A 62 2.66 -12.07 -6.82
CA SER A 62 1.60 -13.05 -7.06
C SER A 62 0.19 -12.50 -6.78
N LEU A 63 0.09 -11.38 -6.08
CA LEU A 63 -1.17 -10.67 -5.83
C LEU A 63 -1.64 -9.92 -7.08
N THR A 64 -2.90 -9.48 -7.07
CA THR A 64 -3.38 -8.56 -8.11
C THR A 64 -2.71 -7.20 -7.92
N ILE A 65 -1.96 -6.75 -8.93
CA ILE A 65 -1.26 -5.47 -8.92
C ILE A 65 -2.10 -4.40 -9.60
N TYR A 66 -2.23 -3.23 -8.97
CA TYR A 66 -2.83 -2.04 -9.56
C TYR A 66 -1.78 -0.93 -9.75
N ASP A 67 -1.80 -0.32 -10.92
CA ASP A 67 -1.11 0.95 -11.16
C ASP A 67 -1.87 2.08 -10.45
N LEU A 68 -1.42 2.44 -9.24
CA LEU A 68 -2.04 3.52 -8.48
C LEU A 68 -1.64 4.88 -9.05
N LEU A 69 -0.47 4.96 -9.68
CA LEU A 69 0.04 6.21 -10.21
C LEU A 69 -0.10 6.26 -11.74
N GLY A 70 -0.88 7.24 -12.18
CA GLY A 70 -0.97 7.66 -13.57
C GLY A 70 -1.44 9.10 -13.63
N LEU A 71 -1.39 9.72 -14.81
CA LEU A 71 -1.71 11.16 -14.95
C LEU A 71 -3.06 11.52 -14.30
N ARG A 72 -4.10 10.72 -14.55
CA ARG A 72 -5.44 10.94 -13.99
C ARG A 72 -5.44 10.88 -12.46
N MET A 73 -4.77 9.88 -11.88
CA MET A 73 -4.73 9.73 -10.42
C MET A 73 -3.88 10.81 -9.78
N ALA A 74 -2.74 11.17 -10.37
CA ALA A 74 -1.90 12.26 -9.89
C ALA A 74 -2.68 13.59 -9.77
N LEU A 75 -3.48 13.93 -10.79
CA LEU A 75 -4.34 15.11 -10.77
C LEU A 75 -5.42 15.01 -9.69
N LYS A 76 -6.14 13.88 -9.61
CA LYS A 76 -7.18 13.63 -8.59
C LYS A 76 -6.62 13.71 -7.17
N SER A 77 -5.47 13.08 -6.92
CA SER A 77 -4.77 13.11 -5.63
C SER A 77 -4.37 14.51 -5.22
N ALA A 78 -3.84 15.32 -6.16
CA ALA A 78 -3.52 16.71 -5.90
C ALA A 78 -4.76 17.53 -5.52
N ASP A 79 -5.88 17.34 -6.22
CA ASP A 79 -7.14 18.03 -5.91
C ASP A 79 -7.70 17.62 -4.55
N ASN A 80 -7.70 16.32 -4.23
CA ASN A 80 -8.11 15.81 -2.93
C ASN A 80 -7.25 16.38 -1.79
N TYR A 81 -5.93 16.39 -1.96
CA TYR A 81 -5.02 17.02 -0.99
C TYR A 81 -5.31 18.51 -0.80
N ARG A 82 -5.52 19.25 -1.90
CA ARG A 82 -5.85 20.69 -1.84
C ARG A 82 -7.17 20.94 -1.12
N GLN A 83 -8.18 20.09 -1.32
CA GLN A 83 -9.45 20.18 -0.63
C GLN A 83 -9.31 19.96 0.88
N LEU A 84 -8.54 18.96 1.31
CA LEU A 84 -8.24 18.72 2.72
C LEU A 84 -7.43 19.88 3.33
N ARG A 85 -6.43 20.38 2.61
CA ARG A 85 -5.59 21.50 3.07
C ARG A 85 -6.39 22.77 3.28
N LYS A 86 -7.36 23.07 2.42
CA LYS A 86 -8.31 24.20 2.61
C LYS A 86 -9.13 24.07 3.88
N LYS A 87 -9.32 22.85 4.40
CA LYS A 87 -9.99 22.55 5.67
C LYS A 87 -9.02 22.48 6.86
N GLY A 88 -7.75 22.84 6.67
CA GLY A 88 -6.72 22.76 7.72
C GLY A 88 -6.14 21.36 7.95
N ILE A 89 -6.44 20.38 7.09
CA ILE A 89 -5.95 19.01 7.21
C ILE A 89 -4.83 18.78 6.20
N THR A 90 -3.60 18.53 6.68
CA THR A 90 -2.44 18.25 5.83
C THR A 90 -1.96 16.82 5.99
N ILE A 91 -2.03 16.03 4.92
CA ILE A 91 -1.45 14.68 4.87
C ILE A 91 0.06 14.79 4.66
N ARG A 92 0.84 14.04 5.43
CA ARG A 92 2.31 14.17 5.47
C ARG A 92 2.99 13.50 4.28
N LYS A 93 2.48 12.35 3.83
CA LYS A 93 3.08 11.56 2.76
C LYS A 93 2.22 11.64 1.50
N THR A 94 2.85 11.89 0.36
CA THR A 94 2.16 11.92 -0.94
C THR A 94 1.62 10.53 -1.31
N ALA A 95 2.31 9.45 -0.94
CA ALA A 95 1.86 8.08 -1.16
C ALA A 95 0.49 7.83 -0.52
N ASP A 96 0.30 8.18 0.75
CA ASP A 96 -0.99 8.06 1.46
C ASP A 96 -2.12 8.78 0.71
N VAL A 97 -1.85 9.96 0.14
CA VAL A 97 -2.84 10.71 -0.65
C VAL A 97 -3.20 9.96 -1.94
N ILE A 98 -2.20 9.38 -2.61
CA ILE A 98 -2.39 8.62 -3.86
C ILE A 98 -3.21 7.35 -3.56
N ILE A 99 -2.78 6.57 -2.58
CA ILE A 99 -3.44 5.33 -2.15
C ILE A 99 -4.91 5.62 -1.76
N ALA A 100 -5.15 6.61 -0.90
CA ALA A 100 -6.50 6.98 -0.50
C ALA A 100 -7.36 7.47 -1.69
N SER A 101 -6.78 8.22 -2.63
CA SER A 101 -7.52 8.72 -3.79
C SER A 101 -7.86 7.63 -4.80
N PHE A 102 -7.06 6.56 -4.86
CA PHE A 102 -7.34 5.38 -5.66
C PHE A 102 -8.49 4.56 -5.07
N CYS A 103 -8.54 4.42 -3.74
CA CYS A 103 -9.58 3.66 -3.04
C CYS A 103 -10.98 4.32 -3.05
N ILE A 104 -11.07 5.62 -3.39
CA ILE A 104 -12.32 6.39 -3.51
C ILE A 104 -12.78 6.41 -4.97
#